data_AF-A0A9E4BZD1-F1
#
_entry.id   AF-A0A9E4BZD1-F1
#
_cell.length_a   1.000
_cell.length_b   1.000
_cell.length_c   1.000
_cell.angle_alpha   90.00
_cell.angle_beta   90.00
_cell.angle_gamma   90.00
#
_symmetry.space_group_name_H-M   'P 1'
#
loop_
_entity.id
_entity.type
_entity.pdbx_description
1 polymer ?
#
loop_
_entity_poly.entity_id
_entity_poly.type
_entity_poly.pdbx_seq_one_letter_code
_entity_poly.pdbx_strand_id
1 'polypeptide(L)'
;MLDSYALLAYLENEAGALQVKSLLGQAETGPSRLWMSIVNLGEVLYITERERGLAHSRTVLAAVEQLPVDMVLADRAHTLSAAHIKARFPLSYADAFAAALAQIKGVPLVTGDGEFSRVESLVAIEWLPRH
;
A
#
# COMPACT_ATOMS: atom_id res chain seq x y z
N MET A 1 -1.80 -5.53 4.50
CA MET A 1 -0.80 -4.55 4.03
C MET A 1 -1.44 -3.77 2.91
N LEU A 2 -1.50 -2.44 3.01
CA LEU A 2 -1.96 -1.59 1.92
C LEU A 2 -0.76 -1.14 1.08
N ASP A 3 -0.86 -1.25 -0.23
CA ASP A 3 0.05 -0.60 -1.16
C ASP A 3 -0.53 0.76 -1.62
N SER A 4 0.19 1.41 -2.53
CA SER A 4 -0.23 2.71 -3.08
C SER A 4 -1.53 2.58 -3.89
N TYR A 5 -1.71 1.48 -4.63
CA TYR A 5 -2.92 1.22 -5.41
C TYR A 5 -4.16 1.19 -4.51
N ALA A 6 -4.14 0.39 -3.43
CA ALA A 6 -5.28 0.26 -2.53
C ALA A 6 -5.66 1.59 -1.89
N LEU A 7 -4.66 2.39 -1.48
CA LEU A 7 -4.93 3.69 -0.86
C LEU A 7 -5.47 4.71 -1.88
N LEU A 8 -4.90 4.77 -3.09
CA LEU A 8 -5.42 5.62 -4.16
C LEU A 8 -6.84 5.22 -4.54
N ALA A 9 -7.10 3.92 -4.69
CA ALA A 9 -8.43 3.44 -5.04
C ALA A 9 -9.49 3.89 -4.01
N TYR A 10 -9.15 3.86 -2.72
CA TYR A 10 -9.99 4.41 -1.67
C TYR A 10 -10.19 5.93 -1.75
N LEU A 11 -9.11 6.69 -1.91
CA LEU A 11 -9.13 8.15 -1.94
C LEU A 11 -9.89 8.70 -3.16
N GLU A 12 -9.83 8.00 -4.29
CA GLU A 12 -10.43 8.40 -5.55
C GLU A 12 -11.81 7.80 -5.81
N ASN A 13 -12.33 7.01 -4.85
CA ASN A 13 -13.62 6.31 -4.95
C ASN A 13 -13.71 5.41 -6.20
N GLU A 14 -12.62 4.68 -6.44
CA GLU A 14 -12.38 3.78 -7.54
C GLU A 14 -12.87 2.34 -7.26
N ALA A 15 -12.69 1.44 -8.22
CA ALA A 15 -12.95 0.01 -8.10
C ALA A 15 -12.03 -0.56 -7.01
N GLY A 16 -12.63 -1.06 -5.93
CA GLY A 16 -11.92 -1.47 -4.72
C GLY A 16 -12.09 -0.53 -3.53
N ALA A 17 -12.56 0.71 -3.72
CA ALA A 17 -12.75 1.68 -2.63
C ALA A 17 -13.63 1.15 -1.49
N LEU A 18 -14.73 0.45 -1.83
CA LEU A 18 -15.64 -0.12 -0.83
C LEU A 18 -14.98 -1.22 0.01
N GLN A 19 -14.12 -2.04 -0.59
CA GLN A 19 -13.40 -3.09 0.14
C GLN A 19 -12.34 -2.48 1.06
N VAL A 20 -11.56 -1.53 0.57
CA VAL A 20 -10.57 -0.81 1.39
C VAL A 20 -11.26 -0.07 2.54
N LYS A 21 -12.42 0.57 2.28
CA LYS A 21 -13.25 1.19 3.33
C LYS A 21 -13.71 0.18 4.39
N SER A 22 -14.11 -1.02 3.98
CA SER A 22 -14.47 -2.09 4.93
C SER A 22 -13.28 -2.49 5.80
N LEU A 23 -12.10 -2.67 5.21
CA LEU A 23 -10.87 -2.99 5.94
C LEU A 23 -10.49 -1.89 6.94
N LEU A 24 -10.60 -0.61 6.54
CA LEU A 24 -10.37 0.53 7.42
C LEU A 24 -11.35 0.52 8.61
N GLY A 25 -12.64 0.28 8.38
CA GLY A 25 -13.62 0.18 9.46
C GLY A 25 -13.38 -0.98 10.42
N GLN A 26 -12.88 -2.12 9.91
CA GLN A 26 -12.46 -3.26 10.74
C GLN A 26 -11.21 -2.94 11.57
N ALA A 27 -10.28 -2.15 11.05
CA ALA A 27 -9.09 -1.71 11.78
C ALA A 27 -9.39 -0.66 12.84
N GLU A 28 -10.42 0.18 12.63
CA GLU A 28 -10.84 1.20 13.60
C GLU A 28 -11.55 0.60 14.82
N THR A 29 -12.37 -0.42 14.61
CA THR A 29 -13.28 -0.96 15.65
C THR A 29 -12.89 -2.34 16.18
N GLY A 30 -12.00 -3.04 15.49
CA GLY A 30 -11.64 -4.43 15.78
C GLY A 30 -10.18 -4.64 16.15
N PRO A 31 -9.77 -5.90 16.35
CA PRO A 31 -8.37 -6.25 16.62
C PRO A 31 -7.50 -6.25 15.34
N SER A 32 -8.13 -6.14 14.16
CA SER A 32 -7.43 -6.08 12.87
C SER A 32 -6.54 -4.85 12.82
N ARG A 33 -5.39 -4.97 12.17
CA ARG A 33 -4.49 -3.84 11.94
C ARG A 33 -4.20 -3.74 10.45
N LEU A 34 -4.10 -2.50 9.98
CA LEU A 34 -3.61 -2.19 8.65
C LEU A 34 -2.23 -1.58 8.78
N TRP A 35 -1.36 -1.91 7.84
CA TRP A 35 -0.01 -1.38 7.77
C TRP A 35 0.22 -0.86 6.37
N MET A 36 1.09 0.13 6.26
CA MET A 36 1.62 0.64 5.00
C MET A 36 3.08 1.04 5.18
N SER A 37 3.89 0.84 4.13
CA SER A 37 5.25 1.37 4.10
C SER A 37 5.23 2.88 3.88
N ILE A 38 6.10 3.63 4.55
CA ILE A 38 6.29 5.05 4.29
C ILE A 38 6.71 5.33 2.84
N VAL A 39 7.33 4.36 2.17
CA VAL A 39 7.71 4.45 0.75
C VAL A 39 6.47 4.47 -0.14
N ASN A 40 5.47 3.65 0.17
CA ASN A 40 4.21 3.63 -0.57
C ASN A 40 3.39 4.90 -0.30
N LEU A 41 3.41 5.45 0.92
CA LEU A 41 2.84 6.79 1.16
C LEU A 41 3.51 7.84 0.26
N GLY A 42 4.84 7.81 0.14
CA GLY A 42 5.57 8.71 -0.75
C GLY A 42 5.15 8.59 -2.22
N GLU A 43 4.87 7.38 -2.69
CA GLU A 43 4.36 7.14 -4.04
C GLU A 43 2.94 7.70 -4.24
N VAL A 44 2.04 7.52 -3.27
CA VAL A 44 0.70 8.15 -3.28
C VAL A 44 0.81 9.67 -3.39
N LEU A 45 1.66 10.30 -2.57
CA LEU A 45 1.86 11.75 -2.60
C LEU A 45 2.50 12.23 -3.90
N TYR A 46 3.44 11.48 -4.46
CA TYR A 46 4.05 11.78 -5.76
C TYR A 46 3.01 11.75 -6.89
N ILE A 47 2.21 10.67 -6.97
CA ILE A 47 1.16 10.52 -7.98
C ILE A 47 0.16 11.67 -7.86
N THR A 48 -0.32 11.90 -6.63
CA THR A 48 -1.29 12.97 -6.32
C THR A 48 -0.75 14.35 -6.70
N GLU A 49 0.49 14.66 -6.33
CA GLU A 49 1.10 15.96 -6.64
C GLU A 49 1.32 16.14 -8.14
N ARG A 50 1.79 15.09 -8.83
CA ARG A 50 2.01 15.12 -10.27
C ARG A 50 0.72 15.40 -11.05
N GLU A 51 -0.40 14.85 -10.58
CA GLU A 51 -1.68 14.89 -11.31
C GLU A 51 -2.56 16.06 -10.88
N ARG A 52 -2.50 16.48 -9.61
CA ARG A 52 -3.44 17.45 -9.01
C ARG A 52 -2.75 18.58 -8.24
N GLY A 53 -1.42 18.58 -8.20
CA GLY A 53 -0.60 19.63 -7.61
C GLY A 53 -0.38 19.50 -6.09
N LEU A 54 0.59 20.28 -5.60
CA LEU A 54 1.08 20.22 -4.21
C LEU A 54 -0.01 20.47 -3.16
N ALA A 55 -0.93 21.39 -3.42
CA ALA A 55 -2.02 21.71 -2.49
C ALA A 55 -2.94 20.49 -2.25
N HIS A 56 -3.23 19.72 -3.30
CA HIS A 56 -4.03 18.52 -3.20
C HIS A 56 -3.27 17.39 -2.50
N SER A 57 -1.99 17.19 -2.82
CA SER A 57 -1.11 16.22 -2.14
C SER A 57 -1.05 16.44 -0.63
N ARG A 58 -0.96 17.70 -0.16
CA ARG A 58 -1.03 18.03 1.28
C ARG A 58 -2.37 17.69 1.91
N THR A 59 -3.46 17.88 1.18
CA THR A 59 -4.81 17.51 1.66
C THR A 59 -4.94 15.99 1.79
N VAL A 60 -4.39 15.25 0.81
CA VAL A 60 -4.31 13.79 0.85
C VAL A 60 -3.48 13.32 2.05
N LEU A 61 -2.30 13.89 2.28
CA LEU A 61 -1.47 13.54 3.45
C LEU A 61 -2.26 13.70 4.75
N ALA A 62 -2.89 14.86 4.95
CA ALA A 62 -3.68 15.13 6.15
C ALA A 62 -4.84 14.14 6.32
N ALA A 63 -5.48 13.71 5.23
CA ALA A 63 -6.54 12.70 5.28
C ALA A 63 -5.99 11.31 5.64
N VAL A 64 -4.84 10.92 5.06
CA VAL A 64 -4.21 9.62 5.32
C VAL A 64 -3.73 9.50 6.78
N GLU A 65 -3.22 10.58 7.37
CA GLU A 65 -2.81 10.63 8.78
C GLU A 65 -3.95 10.39 9.78
N GLN A 66 -5.21 10.54 9.35
CA GLN A 66 -6.39 10.23 10.18
C GLN A 66 -6.89 8.79 9.99
N LEU A 67 -6.32 8.02 9.06
CA LEU A 67 -6.75 6.64 8.81
C LEU A 67 -6.18 5.70 9.88
N PRO A 68 -6.90 4.61 10.23
CA PRO A 68 -6.42 3.57 11.14
C PRO A 68 -5.40 2.65 10.45
N VAL A 69 -4.29 3.22 9.94
CA VAL A 69 -3.21 2.51 9.24
C VAL A 69 -1.88 2.82 9.92
N ASP A 70 -1.22 1.78 10.42
CA ASP A 70 0.11 1.88 11.01
C ASP A 70 1.15 2.16 9.91
N MET A 71 1.64 3.41 9.84
CA MET A 71 2.75 3.77 8.95
C MET A 71 4.07 3.19 9.47
N VAL A 72 4.71 2.35 8.66
CA VAL A 72 6.00 1.73 8.99
C VAL A 72 7.13 2.46 8.26
N LEU A 73 8.06 3.01 9.04
CA LEU A 73 9.30 3.57 8.51
C LEU A 73 10.19 2.46 7.94
N ALA A 74 10.79 2.73 6.78
CA ALA A 74 11.70 1.79 6.14
C ALA A 74 13.02 1.71 6.93
N ASP A 75 13.21 0.62 7.66
CA ASP A 75 14.47 0.30 8.32
C ASP A 75 15.41 -0.50 7.40
N ARG A 76 16.56 -0.90 7.94
CA ARG A 76 17.55 -1.70 7.20
C ARG A 76 16.98 -3.05 6.76
N ALA A 77 16.24 -3.76 7.61
CA ALA A 77 15.73 -5.09 7.29
C ALA A 77 14.68 -5.00 6.18
N HIS A 78 13.77 -4.04 6.27
CA HIS A 78 12.77 -3.75 5.24
C HIS A 78 13.43 -3.38 3.91
N THR A 79 14.41 -2.47 3.94
CA THR A 79 15.13 -2.01 2.74
C THR A 79 15.88 -3.14 2.03
N LEU A 80 16.59 -3.99 2.78
CA LEU A 80 17.33 -5.12 2.20
C LEU A 80 16.38 -6.19 1.64
N SER A 81 15.25 -6.44 2.31
CA SER A 81 14.22 -7.35 1.81
C SER A 81 13.61 -6.85 0.49
N ALA A 82 13.24 -5.56 0.42
CA ALA A 82 12.73 -4.94 -0.80
C ALA A 82 13.74 -5.00 -1.95
N ALA A 83 15.01 -4.73 -1.69
CA ALA A 83 16.08 -4.88 -2.68
C ALA A 83 16.21 -6.31 -3.21
N HIS A 84 16.13 -7.32 -2.32
CA HIS A 84 16.16 -8.73 -2.73
C HIS A 84 14.95 -9.11 -3.60
N ILE A 85 13.75 -8.65 -3.24
CA ILE A 85 12.53 -8.89 -4.02
C ILE A 85 12.66 -8.22 -5.40
N LYS A 86 13.03 -6.93 -5.47
CA LYS A 86 13.20 -6.21 -6.74
C LYS A 86 14.26 -6.84 -7.66
N ALA A 87 15.31 -7.43 -7.11
CA ALA A 87 16.33 -8.11 -7.90
C ALA A 87 15.81 -9.40 -8.56
N ARG A 88 14.80 -10.05 -7.98
CA ARG A 88 14.25 -11.33 -8.45
C ARG A 88 12.95 -11.18 -9.24
N PHE A 89 12.19 -10.13 -8.97
CA PHE A 89 10.87 -9.89 -9.54
C PHE A 89 10.83 -8.50 -10.17
N PRO A 90 10.29 -8.37 -11.40
CA PRO A 90 10.22 -7.09 -12.10
C PRO A 90 9.03 -6.26 -11.60
N LEU A 91 9.08 -5.85 -10.33
CA LEU A 91 8.15 -4.90 -9.71
C LEU A 91 8.73 -3.48 -9.73
N SER A 92 7.95 -2.43 -9.48
CA SER A 92 8.54 -1.15 -9.08
C SER A 92 9.31 -1.29 -7.75
N TYR A 93 10.14 -0.31 -7.40
CA TYR A 93 10.83 -0.38 -6.10
C TYR A 93 9.87 -0.15 -4.93
N ALA A 94 8.88 0.73 -5.07
CA ALA A 94 7.86 0.95 -4.06
C ALA A 94 6.98 -0.30 -3.84
N ASP A 95 6.63 -1.02 -4.89
CA ASP A 95 5.90 -2.30 -4.79
C ASP A 95 6.73 -3.38 -4.10
N ALA A 96 8.04 -3.40 -4.37
CA ALA A 96 8.94 -4.28 -3.63
C ALA A 96 8.97 -3.95 -2.13
N PHE A 97 8.83 -2.68 -1.72
CA PHE A 97 8.66 -2.31 -0.31
C PHE A 97 7.32 -2.79 0.26
N ALA A 98 6.21 -2.68 -0.49
CA ALA A 98 4.92 -3.19 -0.05
C ALA A 98 4.96 -4.71 0.17
N ALA A 99 5.47 -5.47 -0.81
CA ALA A 99 5.63 -6.91 -0.72
C ALA A 99 6.59 -7.33 0.40
N ALA A 100 7.73 -6.63 0.55
CA ALA A 100 8.67 -6.89 1.63
C ALA A 100 8.02 -6.71 3.01
N LEU A 101 7.24 -5.64 3.20
CA LEU A 101 6.59 -5.37 4.48
C LEU A 101 5.47 -6.38 4.76
N ALA A 102 4.69 -6.75 3.73
CA ALA A 102 3.67 -7.79 3.84
C ALA A 102 4.29 -9.11 4.31
N GLN A 103 5.43 -9.50 3.71
CA GLN A 103 6.19 -10.68 4.10
C GLN A 103 6.69 -10.60 5.54
N ILE A 104 7.31 -9.47 5.94
CA ILE A 104 7.85 -9.28 7.30
C ILE A 104 6.74 -9.34 8.36
N LYS A 105 5.57 -8.77 8.06
CA LYS A 105 4.42 -8.77 8.98
C LYS A 105 3.63 -10.08 8.94
N GLY A 106 3.84 -10.93 7.93
CA GLY A 106 3.09 -12.17 7.74
C GLY A 106 1.61 -11.93 7.44
N VAL A 107 1.29 -10.90 6.66
CA VAL A 107 -0.10 -10.51 6.35
C VAL A 107 -0.32 -10.36 4.85
N PRO A 108 -1.56 -10.51 4.35
CA PRO A 108 -1.86 -10.31 2.94
C PRO A 108 -1.55 -8.89 2.46
N LEU A 109 -1.12 -8.78 1.20
CA LEU A 109 -1.01 -7.54 0.46
C LEU A 109 -2.33 -7.27 -0.28
N VAL A 110 -2.96 -6.13 0.01
CA VAL A 110 -4.21 -5.70 -0.60
C VAL A 110 -3.86 -4.80 -1.78
N THR A 111 -4.25 -5.18 -2.99
CA THR A 111 -3.95 -4.42 -4.22
C THR A 111 -4.85 -4.84 -5.38
N GLY A 112 -5.05 -3.97 -6.34
CA GLY A 112 -5.57 -4.32 -7.67
C GLY A 112 -4.48 -4.42 -8.74
N ASP A 113 -3.22 -4.09 -8.44
CA ASP A 113 -2.14 -4.06 -9.43
C ASP A 113 -1.67 -5.47 -9.80
N GLY A 114 -1.90 -5.84 -11.07
CA GLY A 114 -1.53 -7.14 -11.62
C GLY A 114 -0.04 -7.46 -11.62
N GLU A 115 0.85 -6.47 -11.45
CA GLU A 115 2.28 -6.73 -11.30
C GLU A 115 2.58 -7.63 -10.08
N PHE A 116 1.78 -7.55 -9.01
CA PHE A 116 1.98 -8.36 -7.82
C PHE A 116 1.70 -9.86 -8.02
N SER A 117 1.05 -10.27 -9.12
CA SER A 117 0.91 -11.70 -9.47
C SER A 117 2.26 -12.43 -9.52
N ARG A 118 3.34 -11.70 -9.80
CA ARG A 118 4.71 -12.23 -9.87
C ARG A 118 5.25 -12.66 -8.49
N VAL A 119 4.69 -12.15 -7.40
CA VAL A 119 5.15 -12.41 -6.02
C VAL A 119 4.16 -13.19 -5.17
N GLU A 120 3.13 -13.81 -5.76
CA GLU A 120 2.17 -14.69 -5.06
C GLU A 120 2.86 -15.88 -4.37
N SER A 121 4.04 -16.29 -4.85
CA SER A 121 4.86 -17.31 -4.19
C SER A 121 5.54 -16.85 -2.90
N LEU A 122 5.59 -15.53 -2.65
CA LEU A 122 6.25 -14.92 -1.49
C LEU A 122 5.27 -14.36 -0.47
N VAL A 123 4.15 -13.79 -0.92
CA VAL A 123 3.17 -13.09 -0.08
C VAL A 123 1.77 -13.48 -0.54
N ALA A 124 0.84 -13.64 0.41
CA ALA A 124 -0.58 -13.77 0.08
C ALA A 124 -1.10 -12.44 -0.46
N ILE A 125 -1.97 -12.47 -1.48
CA ILE A 125 -2.57 -11.28 -2.08
C ILE A 125 -4.08 -11.31 -1.90
N GLU A 126 -4.61 -10.18 -1.44
CA GLU A 126 -6.04 -9.88 -1.44
C GLU A 126 -6.34 -8.95 -2.61
N TRP A 127 -6.87 -9.53 -3.68
CA TRP A 127 -7.09 -8.84 -4.95
C TRP A 127 -8.31 -7.92 -4.90
N LEU A 128 -8.10 -6.63 -5.16
CA LEU A 128 -9.16 -5.64 -5.38
C LEU A 128 -9.71 -5.74 -6.83
N PRO A 129 -11.00 -5.44 -7.05
CA PRO A 129 -11.56 -5.25 -8.38
C PRO A 129 -10.75 -4.21 -9.16
N ARG A 130 -10.44 -4.53 -10.42
CA ARG A 130 -9.79 -3.60 -11.33
C ARG A 130 -10.85 -2.78 -12.08
N HIS A 131 -10.44 -1.59 -12.52
CA HIS A 131 -11.16 -0.79 -13.50
C HIS A 131 -11.11 -1.38 -14.90
#